data_AF-A0A1S2CJZ3-F1
#
_entry.id   AF-A0A1S2CJZ3-F1
#
_cell.length_a   1.000
_cell.length_b   1.000
_cell.length_c   1.000
_cell.angle_alpha   90.00
_cell.angle_beta   90.00
_cell.angle_gamma   90.00
#
_symmetry.space_group_name_H-M   'P 1'
#
loop_
_entity.id
_entity.type
_entity.pdbx_description
1 polymer ?
#
loop_
_entity_poly.entity_id
_entity_poly.type
_entity_poly.pdbx_seq_one_letter_code
_entity_poly.pdbx_strand_id
1 'polypeptide(L)'
;MISSLAAASLCTETHLLGQLREWLQQRSAEAPADPSAIHYLLNSPQLYAKNNFLCSLRALNENTLDDLESIYHPIPNPLVLSHPLKTENNDAYDTYVLTH
;
A
#
# COMPACT_ATOMS: atom_id res chain seq x y z
N MET A 1 13.11 -3.95 -1.98
CA MET A 1 13.21 -5.16 -2.83
C MET A 1 12.44 -4.98 -4.12
N ILE A 2 11.11 -4.71 -4.09
CA ILE A 2 10.32 -4.40 -5.31
C ILE A 2 10.94 -3.23 -6.10
N SER A 3 11.20 -2.09 -5.44
CA SER A 3 11.85 -0.92 -6.04
C SER A 3 13.23 -1.23 -6.64
N SER A 4 14.02 -2.08 -5.98
CA SER A 4 15.36 -2.45 -6.42
C SER A 4 15.35 -3.36 -7.67
N LEU A 5 14.37 -4.28 -7.75
CA LEU A 5 14.20 -5.16 -8.92
C LEU A 5 13.65 -4.40 -10.13
N ALA A 6 12.76 -3.44 -9.89
CA ALA A 6 12.27 -2.55 -10.93
C ALA A 6 13.37 -1.64 -11.49
N ALA A 7 14.19 -1.06 -10.61
CA ALA A 7 15.32 -0.22 -10.99
C ALA A 7 16.37 -0.97 -11.84
N ALA A 8 16.53 -2.29 -11.64
CA ALA A 8 17.38 -3.13 -12.46
C ALA A 8 16.80 -3.46 -13.85
N SER A 9 15.61 -2.91 -14.20
CA SER A 9 14.88 -3.18 -15.44
C SER A 9 14.56 -4.65 -15.70
N LEU A 10 14.60 -5.49 -14.66
CA LEU A 10 14.30 -6.91 -14.74
C LEU A 10 12.79 -7.17 -14.83
N CYS A 11 11.99 -6.23 -14.32
CA CYS A 11 10.53 -6.23 -14.34
C CYS A 11 10.01 -4.83 -13.99
N THR A 12 8.74 -4.54 -14.25
CA THR A 12 8.14 -3.27 -13.82
C THR A 12 7.63 -3.39 -12.39
N GLU A 13 7.64 -2.27 -11.65
CA GLU A 13 7.10 -2.21 -10.28
C GLU A 13 5.62 -2.62 -10.24
N THR A 14 4.83 -2.18 -11.21
CA THR A 14 3.42 -2.58 -11.37
C THR A 14 3.24 -4.10 -11.48
N HIS A 15 4.13 -4.78 -12.21
CA HIS A 15 4.05 -6.23 -12.38
C HIS A 15 4.34 -6.97 -11.06
N LEU A 16 5.35 -6.53 -10.31
CA LEU A 16 5.67 -7.12 -9.00
C LEU A 16 4.57 -6.85 -7.97
N LEU A 17 3.97 -5.65 -7.99
CA LEU A 17 2.83 -5.31 -7.12
C LEU A 17 1.60 -6.16 -7.46
N GLY A 18 1.36 -6.43 -8.74
CA GLY A 18 0.32 -7.36 -9.20
C GLY A 18 0.52 -8.78 -8.64
N GLN A 19 1.74 -9.32 -8.77
CA GLN A 19 2.06 -10.65 -8.20
C GLN A 19 1.87 -10.70 -6.68
N LEU A 20 2.27 -9.64 -5.96
CA LEU A 20 2.06 -9.54 -4.52
C LEU A 20 0.56 -9.53 -4.18
N ARG A 21 -0.26 -8.80 -4.95
CA ARG A 21 -1.72 -8.77 -4.77
C ARG A 21 -2.33 -10.16 -4.99
N GLU A 22 -1.97 -10.85 -6.06
CA GLU A 22 -2.46 -12.21 -6.37
C GLU A 22 -2.11 -13.19 -5.25
N TRP A 23 -0.87 -13.13 -4.75
CA TRP A 23 -0.43 -13.97 -3.64
C TRP A 23 -1.24 -13.71 -2.35
N LEU A 24 -1.52 -12.44 -2.04
CA LEU A 24 -2.37 -12.06 -0.91
C LEU A 24 -3.81 -12.55 -1.07
N GLN A 25 -4.37 -12.50 -2.29
CA GLN A 25 -5.70 -13.03 -2.59
C GLN A 25 -5.77 -14.55 -2.39
N GLN A 26 -4.74 -15.29 -2.82
CA GLN A 26 -4.63 -16.74 -2.58
C GLN A 26 -4.58 -17.06 -1.08
N ARG A 27 -3.79 -16.31 -0.30
CA ARG A 27 -3.74 -16.44 1.17
C ARG A 27 -5.06 -16.12 1.83
N SER A 28 -5.80 -15.13 1.33
CA SER A 28 -7.14 -14.82 1.82
C SER A 28 -8.14 -15.94 1.55
N ALA A 29 -8.02 -16.62 0.40
CA ALA A 29 -8.89 -17.71 0.01
C ALA A 29 -8.71 -18.98 0.86
N GLU A 30 -7.56 -19.11 1.53
CA GLU A 30 -7.29 -20.20 2.49
C GLU A 30 -8.02 -20.04 3.82
N ALA A 31 -8.86 -19.00 3.98
CA ALA A 31 -9.66 -18.71 5.16
C ALA A 31 -8.82 -18.68 6.45
N PRO A 32 -7.84 -17.77 6.55
CA PRO A 32 -7.05 -17.62 7.77
C PRO A 32 -7.95 -17.25 8.96
N ALA A 33 -7.53 -17.63 10.16
CA ALA A 33 -8.28 -17.37 11.38
C ALA A 33 -8.54 -15.87 11.63
N ASP A 34 -7.65 -15.00 11.12
CA ASP A 34 -7.86 -13.55 11.08
C ASP A 34 -7.55 -13.00 9.67
N PRO A 35 -8.57 -12.71 8.85
CA PRO A 35 -8.39 -12.13 7.53
C PRO A 35 -8.28 -10.59 7.54
N SER A 36 -8.40 -9.93 8.71
CA SER A 36 -8.52 -8.47 8.81
C SER A 36 -7.35 -7.73 8.16
N ALA A 37 -6.12 -8.19 8.41
CA ALA A 37 -4.90 -7.60 7.85
C ALA A 37 -4.84 -7.74 6.33
N ILE A 38 -5.16 -8.93 5.80
CA ILE A 38 -5.13 -9.18 4.35
C ILE A 38 -6.23 -8.38 3.64
N HIS A 39 -7.42 -8.34 4.23
CA HIS A 39 -8.54 -7.54 3.73
C HIS A 39 -8.19 -6.05 3.69
N TYR A 40 -7.58 -5.53 4.76
CA TYR A 40 -7.11 -4.15 4.81
C TYR A 40 -6.09 -3.84 3.71
N LEU A 41 -5.09 -4.71 3.51
CA LEU A 41 -4.08 -4.53 2.46
C LEU A 41 -4.67 -4.54 1.04
N LEU A 42 -5.68 -5.40 0.79
CA LEU A 42 -6.26 -5.57 -0.54
C LEU A 42 -7.29 -4.51 -0.92
N ASN A 43 -8.00 -3.95 0.07
CA ASN A 43 -9.21 -3.15 -0.16
C ASN A 43 -9.12 -1.70 0.38
N SER A 44 -8.21 -1.39 1.30
CA SER A 44 -8.08 -0.03 1.81
C SER A 44 -7.48 0.89 0.74
N PRO A 45 -8.04 2.09 0.47
CA PRO A 45 -7.47 3.05 -0.47
C PRO A 45 -6.14 3.63 0.02
N GLN A 46 -5.89 3.58 1.33
CA GLN A 46 -4.69 4.13 1.98
C GLN A 46 -4.08 3.12 2.94
N LEU A 47 -2.76 3.16 3.08
CA LEU A 47 -2.03 2.41 4.08
C LEU A 47 -1.40 3.39 5.06
N TYR A 48 -1.40 3.06 6.34
CA TYR A 48 -0.68 3.86 7.34
C TYR A 48 0.77 3.40 7.41
N ALA A 49 1.68 4.32 7.10
CA ALA A 49 3.11 4.08 7.12
C ALA A 49 3.78 4.92 8.20
N LYS A 50 4.80 4.36 8.83
CA LYS A 50 5.60 5.06 9.84
C LYS A 50 6.47 6.13 9.18
N ASN A 51 6.46 7.33 9.76
CA ASN A 51 7.28 8.45 9.32
C ASN A 51 8.66 8.43 10.00
N ASN A 52 9.58 7.63 9.46
CA ASN A 52 10.93 7.52 10.02
C ASN A 52 11.69 8.85 10.06
N PHE A 53 11.48 9.75 9.07
CA PHE A 53 12.12 11.06 9.06
C PHE A 53 11.68 11.94 10.24
N LEU A 54 10.36 11.98 10.51
CA LEU A 54 9.81 12.71 11.64
C LEU A 54 10.25 12.12 12.98
N CYS A 55 10.31 10.78 13.09
CA CYS A 55 10.84 10.10 14.27
C CYS A 55 12.30 10.50 14.55
N SER A 56 13.15 10.49 13.52
CA SER A 56 14.57 10.88 13.64
C SER A 56 14.74 12.35 13.99
N LEU A 57 13.96 13.25 13.40
CA LEU A 57 14.07 14.70 13.62
C LEU A 57 13.64 15.11 15.03
N ARG A 58 12.62 14.45 15.58
CA ARG A 58 12.09 14.77 16.91
C ARG A 58 12.77 13.98 18.04
N ALA A 59 13.81 13.19 17.74
CA ALA A 59 14.44 12.25 18.67
C ALA A 59 13.39 11.40 19.42
N LEU A 60 12.30 11.07 18.73
CA LEU A 60 11.16 10.39 19.33
C LEU A 60 11.56 8.95 19.59
N ASN A 61 11.73 8.63 20.87
CA ASN A 61 11.87 7.27 21.32
C ASN A 61 10.47 6.65 21.39
N GLU A 62 10.25 5.57 20.64
CA GLU A 62 8.98 4.82 20.57
C GLU A 62 8.45 4.38 21.94
N ASN A 63 9.33 4.30 22.96
CA ASN A 63 8.99 3.92 24.33
C ASN A 63 8.56 5.09 25.25
N THR A 64 8.59 6.35 24.78
CA THR A 64 8.27 7.55 25.59
C THR A 64 7.31 8.52 24.89
N LEU A 65 6.75 8.11 23.76
CA LEU A 65 5.72 8.85 23.04
C LEU A 65 4.36 8.58 23.68
N ASP A 66 3.73 9.61 24.24
CA ASP A 66 2.33 9.54 24.69
C ASP A 66 1.35 9.42 23.51
N ASP A 67 1.75 9.86 22.31
CA ASP A 67 0.93 9.82 21.09
C ASP A 67 1.65 9.06 19.95
N LEU A 68 1.53 7.73 20.00
CA LEU A 68 2.06 6.79 18.99
C LEU A 68 1.37 6.93 17.62
N GLU A 69 0.19 7.53 17.53
CA GLU A 69 -0.52 7.72 16.25
C GLU A 69 0.13 8.84 15.43
N SER A 70 0.72 9.83 16.10
CA SER A 70 1.38 10.99 15.46
C SER A 70 2.56 10.64 14.54
N ILE A 71 3.12 9.43 14.66
CA ILE A 71 4.24 8.96 13.83
C ILE A 71 3.78 8.17 12.59
N TYR A 72 2.49 7.84 12.49
CA TYR A 72 1.93 7.19 11.31
C TYR A 72 1.22 8.21 10.42
N HIS A 73 1.38 8.06 9.11
CA HIS A 73 0.71 8.90 8.13
C HIS A 73 0.13 8.02 7.03
N PRO A 74 -1.03 8.41 6.46
CA PRO A 74 -1.60 7.70 5.34
C PRO A 74 -0.75 7.92 4.08
N ILE A 75 -0.51 6.84 3.34
CA ILE A 75 0.04 6.83 1.99
C ILE A 75 -0.97 6.17 1.04
N PRO A 76 -1.02 6.56 -0.25
CA PRO A 76 -1.86 5.86 -1.23
C PRO A 76 -1.48 4.38 -1.30
N ASN A 77 -2.47 3.49 -1.33
CA ASN A 77 -2.20 2.04 -1.38
C ASN A 77 -1.74 1.63 -2.80
N PRO A 78 -0.46 1.23 -2.99
CA PRO A 78 0.04 0.85 -4.31
C PRO A 78 -0.62 -0.44 -4.84
N LEU A 79 -1.16 -1.30 -3.98
CA LEU A 79 -1.85 -2.54 -4.37
C LEU A 79 -3.25 -2.30 -4.94
N VAL A 80 -3.84 -1.13 -4.70
CA VAL A 80 -5.14 -0.71 -5.25
C VAL A 80 -4.92 0.15 -6.50
N LEU A 81 -3.88 0.99 -6.51
CA LEU A 81 -3.57 1.86 -7.65
C LEU A 81 -3.02 1.08 -8.86
N SER A 82 -2.25 0.01 -8.62
CA SER A 82 -1.68 -0.85 -9.68
C SER A 82 -2.72 -1.75 -10.35
N HIS A 83 -3.88 -1.92 -9.74
CA HIS A 83 -4.98 -2.69 -10.29
C HIS A 83 -6.29 -2.05 -9.83
N PRO A 84 -6.89 -1.14 -10.63
CA PRO A 84 -8.09 -0.43 -10.21
C PRO A 84 -9.13 -1.46 -9.80
N LEU A 85 -9.70 -1.27 -8.61
CA LEU A 85 -10.88 -2.01 -8.18
C LEU A 85 -11.91 -1.84 -9.30
N LYS A 86 -12.49 -2.94 -9.79
CA LYS A 86 -13.70 -2.85 -10.61
C LYS A 86 -14.75 -2.18 -9.74
N THR A 87 -14.85 -0.87 -9.84
CA THR A 87 -15.98 -0.12 -9.32
C THR A 87 -17.15 -0.52 -10.20
N GLU A 88 -18.01 -1.41 -9.69
CA GLU A 88 -19.36 -1.48 -10.21
C GLU A 88 -19.97 -0.09 -9.98
N ASN A 89 -20.10 0.66 -11.08
CA ASN A 89 -20.57 2.06 -11.21
C ASN A 89 -19.51 3.15 -10.94
N ASN A 90 -18.84 3.63 -12.00
CA ASN A 90 -19.14 4.93 -12.64
C ASN A 90 -18.02 5.41 -13.57
N ASP A 91 -18.43 5.87 -14.75
CA ASP A 91 -17.66 6.42 -15.88
C ASP A 91 -16.94 7.75 -15.57
N ALA A 92 -15.92 7.78 -14.70
CA ALA A 92 -15.28 9.06 -14.36
C ALA A 92 -13.76 9.09 -14.10
N TYR A 93 -13.01 8.00 -14.32
CA TYR A 93 -11.55 8.02 -14.08
C TYR A 93 -10.67 8.25 -15.31
N ASP A 94 -11.26 8.44 -16.50
CA ASP A 94 -10.51 8.52 -17.77
C ASP A 94 -10.04 9.94 -18.13
N THR A 95 -9.68 10.80 -17.16
CA THR A 95 -9.25 12.18 -17.48
C THR A 95 -8.04 12.70 -16.71
N TYR A 96 -7.45 11.95 -15.78
CA TYR A 96 -6.32 12.46 -14.99
C TYR A 96 -4.95 11.87 -15.32
N VAL A 97 -4.81 11.17 -16.45
CA VAL A 97 -3.50 10.64 -16.90
C VAL A 97 -3.11 11.15 -18.28
N LEU A 98 -3.41 12.40 -18.61
CA LEU A 98 -2.82 13.11 -19.74
C LEU A 98 -2.70 14.61 -19.48
N THR A 99 -1.80 15.03 -18.58
CA THR A 99 -1.11 16.33 -18.76
C THR A 99 0.15 16.48 -17.89
N HIS A 100 1.27 16.76 -18.57
CA HIS A 100 2.60 17.20 -18.14
C HIS A 100 3.60 16.12 -17.71
#